data_AF-A0A554J146-F1
#
_entry.id   AF-A0A554J146-F1
#
_cell.length_a   1.000
_cell.length_b   1.000
_cell.length_c   1.000
_cell.angle_alpha   90.00
_cell.angle_beta   90.00
_cell.angle_gamma   90.00
#
_symmetry.space_group_name_H-M   'P 1'
#
loop_
_entity.id
_entity.type
_entity.pdbx_description
1 polymer ?
#
loop_
_entity_poly.entity_id
_entity_poly.type
_entity_poly.pdbx_seq_one_letter_code
_entity_poly.pdbx_strand_id
1 'polypeptide(L)' 'MDKKHLKCLLWKGLWLWGALSLVGAWIAGEGGQFMGFGAQHLFSDALVLAALSIPIKLDCHSCFVCQA' A
#
# COMPACT_ATOMS: atom_id res chain seq x y z
N MET A 1 21.33 2.70 9.78
CA MET A 1 20.13 1.99 9.30
C MET A 1 20.37 1.58 7.86
N ASP A 2 20.41 0.28 7.56
CA ASP A 2 20.76 -0.23 6.24
C ASP A 2 19.70 0.07 5.17
N LYS A 3 20.14 0.37 3.94
CA LYS A 3 19.26 0.65 2.79
C LYS A 3 18.24 -0.47 2.53
N LYS A 4 18.61 -1.71 2.84
CA LYS A 4 17.75 -2.90 2.73
C LYS A 4 16.58 -2.86 3.73
N HIS A 5 16.85 -2.44 4.95
CA HIS A 5 15.85 -2.33 6.01
C HIS A 5 14.85 -1.21 5.73
N LEU A 6 15.32 -0.12 5.11
CA LEU A 6 14.48 1.00 4.67
C LEU A 6 13.49 0.56 3.58
N LYS A 7 13.94 -0.20 2.57
CA LYS A 7 13.08 -0.77 1.52
C LYS A 7 11.97 -1.65 2.11
N CYS A 8 12.31 -2.49 3.08
CA CYS A 8 11.34 -3.38 3.72
C CYS A 8 10.30 -2.63 4.55
N LEU A 9 10.71 -1.58 5.28
CA LEU A 9 9.80 -0.68 5.99
C LEU A 9 8.90 0.10 5.03
N LEU A 10 9.46 0.56 3.92
CA LEU A 10 8.73 1.31 2.89
C LEU A 10 7.66 0.43 2.23
N TRP A 11 7.98 -0.85 1.96
CA TRP A 11 6.99 -1.83 1.51
C TRP A 11 5.83 -2.00 2.49
N LYS A 12 6.13 -2.20 3.79
CA LYS A 12 5.09 -2.35 4.83
C LYS A 12 4.22 -1.09 4.92
N GLY A 13 4.82 0.09 4.82
CA GLY A 13 4.13 1.37 4.81
C GLY A 13 3.17 1.51 3.62
N LEU A 14 3.64 1.23 2.40
CA LEU A 14 2.80 1.28 1.20
C LEU A 14 1.65 0.26 1.26
N TRP A 15 1.91 -0.95 1.75
CA TRP A 15 0.88 -1.97 1.91
C TRP A 15 -0.20 -1.55 2.90
N LEU A 16 0.21 -1.02 4.05
CA LEU A 16 -0.71 -0.58 5.10
C LEU A 16 -1.58 0.58 4.60
N TRP A 17 -0.97 1.56 3.91
CA TRP A 17 -1.69 2.70 3.37
C TRP A 17 -2.64 2.30 2.24
N GLY A 18 -2.21 1.42 1.34
CA GLY A 18 -3.06 0.88 0.28
C GLY A 18 -4.26 0.12 0.84
N ALA A 19 -4.06 -0.72 1.85
CA ALA A 19 -5.15 -1.44 2.52
C ALA A 19 -6.12 -0.48 3.24
N LEU A 20 -5.61 0.54 3.94
CA LEU A 20 -6.43 1.59 4.56
C LEU A 20 -7.26 2.36 3.54
N SER A 21 -6.68 2.71 2.39
CA SER A 21 -7.40 3.38 1.31
C SER A 21 -8.50 2.50 0.71
N LEU A 22 -8.26 1.19 0.58
CA LEU A 22 -9.27 0.24 0.12
C LEU A 22 -10.43 0.11 1.12
N VAL A 23 -10.13 0.05 2.42
CA VAL A 23 -11.16 0.05 3.48
C VAL A 23 -11.93 1.37 3.47
N GLY A 24 -11.25 2.50 3.30
CA GLY A 24 -11.89 3.82 3.17
C GLY A 24 -12.81 3.88 1.95
N ALA A 25 -12.40 3.33 0.81
CA ALA A 25 -13.24 3.22 -0.38
C ALA A 25 -14.46 2.32 -0.14
N TRP A 26 -14.29 1.21 0.59
CA TRP A 26 -15.39 0.31 0.96
C TRP A 26 -16.41 1.01 1.85
N ILE A 27 -15.95 1.76 2.86
CA ILE A 27 -16.83 2.51 3.77
C ILE A 27 -17.52 3.66 3.03
N ALA A 28 -16.83 4.31 2.07
CA ALA A 28 -17.42 5.36 1.25
C ALA A 28 -18.59 4.85 0.38
N GLY A 29 -18.55 3.59 -0.07
CA GLY A 29 -19.61 2.98 -0.88
C GLY A 29 -19.84 3.69 -2.23
N GLU A 30 -20.97 3.43 -2.88
CA GLU A 30 -21.36 4.10 -4.12
C GLU A 30 -21.82 5.54 -3.83
N GLY A 31 -20.95 6.51 -4.13
CA GLY A 31 -21.27 7.94 -4.08
C GLY A 31 -20.99 8.64 -2.75
N GLY A 32 -20.53 7.91 -1.73
CA GLY A 32 -20.09 8.53 -0.48
C GLY A 32 -18.65 9.04 -0.53
N GLN A 33 -18.29 9.77 0.52
CA GLN A 33 -16.96 10.31 0.72
C GLN A 33 -16.38 9.79 2.03
N PHE A 34 -15.11 9.40 2.02
CA PHE A 34 -14.37 9.05 3.22
C PHE A 34 -13.19 10.01 3.34
N MET A 35 -13.10 10.73 4.47
CA MET A 35 -12.15 11.83 4.69
C MET A 35 -12.20 12.93 3.59
N GLY A 36 -13.36 13.20 2.99
CA GLY A 36 -13.52 14.20 1.92
C GLY A 36 -13.05 13.76 0.53
N PHE A 37 -12.60 12.50 0.38
CA PHE A 37 -12.28 11.90 -0.90
C PHE A 37 -13.40 10.97 -1.37
N GLY A 38 -13.72 11.03 -2.67
CA GLY A 38 -14.70 10.12 -3.27
C GLY A 38 -14.18 8.68 -3.34
N ALA A 39 -15.09 7.71 -3.30
CA ALA A 39 -14.78 6.28 -3.33
C ALA A 39 -13.86 5.88 -4.50
N GLN A 40 -14.06 6.44 -5.69
CA GLN A 40 -13.23 6.15 -6.87
C GLN A 40 -11.78 6.65 -6.71
N HIS A 41 -11.59 7.78 -6.03
CA HIS A 41 -10.25 8.31 -5.74
C HIS A 41 -9.50 7.41 -4.76
N LEU A 42 -10.17 7.01 -3.66
CA LEU A 42 -9.61 6.10 -2.66
C LEU A 42 -9.30 4.71 -3.23
N PHE A 43 -10.14 4.23 -4.15
CA PHE A 43 -9.90 2.96 -4.84
C PHE A 43 -8.71 3.04 -5.80
N SER A 44 -8.60 4.13 -6.56
CA SER A 44 -7.46 4.36 -7.45
C SER A 44 -6.15 4.49 -6.67
N ASP A 45 -6.17 5.18 -5.52
CA ASP A 45 -4.99 5.33 -4.66
C ASP A 45 -4.58 3.98 -4.06
N ALA A 46 -5.54 3.19 -3.56
CA ALA A 46 -5.30 1.83 -3.08
C ALA A 46 -4.66 0.94 -4.15
N LEU A 47 -5.13 1.04 -5.40
CA LEU A 47 -4.64 0.23 -6.51
C LEU A 47 -3.21 0.60 -6.93
N VAL A 48 -2.91 1.91 -6.99
CA VAL A 48 -1.55 2.41 -7.29
C VAL A 48 -0.57 2.03 -6.19
N LEU A 49 -0.95 2.21 -4.92
CA LEU A 49 -0.11 1.85 -3.77
C LEU A 49 0.14 0.34 -3.70
N ALA A 50 -0.88 -0.47 -3.96
CA ALA A 50 -0.74 -1.91 -4.06
C ALA A 50 0.20 -2.30 -5.22
N ALA A 51 0.03 -1.71 -6.41
CA ALA A 51 0.88 -1.99 -7.57
C ALA A 51 2.35 -1.62 -7.34
N LEU A 52 2.63 -0.47 -6.71
CA LEU A 52 3.97 -0.03 -6.33
C LEU A 52 4.59 -0.91 -5.25
N SER A 53 3.78 -1.55 -4.41
CA SER A 53 4.27 -2.43 -3.37
C SER A 53 4.79 -3.77 -3.91
N ILE A 54 4.27 -4.27 -5.03
CA ILE A 54 4.65 -5.57 -5.62
C ILE A 54 6.14 -5.63 -6.01
N PRO A 55 6.70 -4.68 -6.79
CA PRO A 55 8.11 -4.73 -7.17
C PRO A 55 9.03 -4.60 -5.96
N ILE A 56 8.65 -3.82 -4.94
CA ILE A 56 9.44 -3.69 -3.71
C ILE A 56 9.44 -5.01 -2.93
N LYS A 57 8.32 -5.74 -2.90
CA LYS A 57 8.25 -7.08 -2.30
C LYS A 57 9.11 -8.09 -3.04
N LEU A 58 9.08 -8.07 -4.38
CA LEU A 58 9.86 -8.97 -5.23
C LEU A 58 11.37 -8.75 -5.00
N ASP A 59 11.81 -7.48 -4.96
CA ASP A 59 13.20 -7.10 -4.68
C ASP A 59 13.63 -7.55 -3.26
N CYS A 60 12.71 -7.48 -2.29
CA CYS A 60 12.92 -7.96 -0.92
C CYS A 60 12.94 -9.49 -0.79
N HIS A 61 12.15 -10.24 -1.56
CA HIS A 61 12.16 -11.72 -1.54
C HIS A 61 13.46 -12.30 -2.11
N SER A 62 14.15 -11.57 -2.99
CA SER A 62 15.51 -11.87 -3.42
C SER A 62 16.59 -11.48 -2.40
N CYS A 63 16.22 -10.81 -1.30
CA CYS A 63 17.13 -10.41 -0.23
C CYS A 63 16.98 -11.29 1.02
N PHE A 64 18.08 -11.90 1.44
CA PHE A 64 18.24 -12.74 2.65
C PHE A 64 17.68 -12.13 3.97
N VAL A 65 17.42 -10.83 4.02
CA VAL A 65 16.84 -10.12 5.18
C VAL A 65 15.36 -10.47 5.43
N CYS A 66 14.63 -10.95 4.43
CA CYS A 66 13.23 -11.37 4.57
C CYS A 66 13.05 -12.89 4.73
N GLN A 67 14.16 -13.64 4.81
CA GLN A 67 14.16 -15.11 4.85
C GLN A 67 14.41 -15.69 6.25
N ALA A 68 14.46 -14.81 7.28
CA ALA A 68 14.66 -15.17 8.68
C ALA A 68 13.34 -15.23 9.45
#